data_AF-A0AAD9RE65-F1
#
_entry.id   AF-A0AAD9RE65-F1
#
_cell.length_a   1.000
_cell.length_b   1.000
_cell.length_c   1.000
_cell.angle_alpha   90.00
_cell.angle_beta   90.00
_cell.angle_gamma   90.00
#
_symmetry.space_group_name_H-M   'P 1'
#
loop_
_entity.id
_entity.type
_entity.pdbx_description
1 polymer ?
#
loop_
_entity_poly.entity_id
_entity_poly.type
_entity_poly.pdbx_seq_one_letter_code
_entity_poly.pdbx_strand_id
1 'polypeptide(L)'
;MRRLCARPRDPSSASDSPSPTGTRLRVSVTGRDRARRDCAQEVPPSDGKELFLRKNEGWLNKTFECPEGFLQTLDDITLKLFGELSERQKMRRVEELRTKYSGEELLFAAKMNLRKEGHSTNAKIVSKVLDYGEDSEELKKMCECREKSDIISFSSENTLALNTSLNLSKSQYFILRNVTLKAGLKIFPSYYQLSKVKKECYPEEHENRGKTADDSALYLTTLVPIRLIDIENSSFVWENLRPSSIHFCRPVKFVFCKETPEIIKLENERMESEIASLIHTQINQVKIEHELYMTMIDGKTINVVTDTSSSMCCYVCGATPTMMNNLKQIDSRTPNADHYRFGNSPLHAKIQFLECLHISYNLDFKKWSANTDLYKKQQQERKRKIQKQFKDEMGLHVDRVKQGAGTYNDGNMARMFFNDPKITARITDVKEEVIRRFAVVLQAISSGKLICPQKFGSFARETAEIYVKHYGWYHMPPTVQKVLIHGERIIESFILPIEKFSEEAQEALNKVFRHCREFRGRKMLRQSTNEDILNNLLVSSDPRISTLRPHCSFQNSMAKKLFPETQMLQCLVTDDVLDNEQDYLLDCVEESC
;
A
#
# COMPACT_ATOMS: atom_id res chain seq x y z
N MET A 1 51.03 -2.46 90.44
CA MET A 1 51.00 -1.12 91.08
C MET A 1 49.84 -0.36 90.45
N ARG A 2 48.83 0.20 91.11
CA ARG A 2 48.33 0.26 92.51
C ARG A 2 47.03 1.08 92.30
N ARG A 3 45.79 0.70 92.68
CA ARG A 3 45.21 0.48 94.01
C ARG A 3 43.72 0.10 93.79
N LEU A 4 43.17 -0.91 94.49
CA LEU A 4 42.29 -0.82 95.70
C LEU A 4 40.98 -0.03 95.40
N CYS A 5 39.75 -0.39 95.81
CA CYS A 5 39.22 -1.34 96.80
C CYS A 5 37.68 -1.39 96.62
N ALA A 6 37.10 -2.58 96.81
CA ALA A 6 35.95 -2.90 97.67
C ALA A 6 34.55 -2.25 97.48
N ARG A 7 33.57 -3.14 97.19
CA ARG A 7 32.16 -3.33 97.66
C ARG A 7 31.46 -2.23 98.51
N PRO A 8 30.13 -2.34 98.76
CA PRO A 8 28.94 -2.57 97.91
C PRO A 8 27.82 -1.53 98.25
N ARG A 9 26.59 -1.66 97.70
CA ARG A 9 25.25 -1.47 98.35
C ARG A 9 24.18 -0.93 97.38
N ASP A 10 23.13 -1.71 97.13
CA ASP A 10 21.74 -1.22 97.19
C ASP A 10 21.35 -1.06 98.70
N PRO A 11 20.29 -0.31 99.12
CA PRO A 11 19.08 0.10 98.39
C PRO A 11 18.57 1.53 98.71
N SER A 12 17.35 1.83 98.23
CA SER A 12 16.27 2.65 98.82
C SER A 12 15.97 4.08 98.30
N SER A 13 14.84 4.15 97.60
CA SER A 13 13.62 4.95 97.89
C SER A 13 13.47 6.41 97.44
N ALA A 14 12.22 6.69 97.04
CA ALA A 14 11.52 7.94 96.74
C ALA A 14 11.74 8.48 95.31
N SER A 15 10.89 8.17 94.32
CA SER A 15 9.48 8.59 94.13
C SER A 15 9.27 10.09 94.23
N ASP A 16 9.26 10.78 93.09
CA ASP A 16 8.14 11.65 92.70
C ASP A 16 8.18 11.95 91.20
N SER A 17 7.08 11.57 90.54
CA SER A 17 6.75 11.81 89.14
C SER A 17 6.22 13.22 88.91
N PRO A 18 6.51 13.83 87.74
CA PRO A 18 5.52 14.63 87.04
C PRO A 18 5.00 13.86 85.82
N SER A 19 3.71 14.05 85.59
CA SER A 19 2.85 13.47 84.57
C SER A 19 3.42 13.41 83.13
N PRO A 20 3.06 12.39 82.33
CA PRO A 20 3.49 12.30 80.95
C PRO A 20 2.71 13.31 80.10
N THR A 21 3.40 14.33 79.61
CA THR A 21 2.94 15.13 78.47
C THR A 21 3.00 14.23 77.24
N GLY A 22 1.82 13.81 76.75
CA GLY A 22 1.71 12.91 75.60
C GLY A 22 2.43 13.44 74.37
N THR A 23 3.34 12.63 73.82
CA THR A 23 4.06 12.92 72.57
C THR A 23 3.07 13.03 71.41
N ARG A 24 2.98 14.21 70.77
CA ARG A 24 2.16 14.39 69.57
C ARG A 24 2.90 13.86 68.33
N LEU A 25 2.40 12.77 67.75
CA LEU A 25 2.85 12.26 66.45
C LEU A 25 1.96 12.82 65.33
N ARG A 26 2.56 13.17 64.18
CA ARG A 26 1.85 13.67 62.99
C ARG A 26 1.84 12.60 61.90
N VAL A 27 0.66 12.12 61.54
CA VAL A 27 0.46 11.21 60.39
C VAL A 27 0.21 12.03 59.13
N SER A 28 0.94 11.74 58.06
CA SER A 28 0.74 12.36 56.73
C SER A 28 0.11 11.34 55.79
N VAL A 29 -1.06 11.66 55.23
CA VAL A 29 -1.80 10.78 54.31
C VAL A 29 -1.79 11.40 52.91
N THR A 30 -1.47 10.61 51.88
CA THR A 30 -1.53 11.06 50.48
C THR A 30 -2.79 10.53 49.79
N GLY A 31 -3.61 11.43 49.24
CA GLY A 31 -4.76 11.09 48.39
C GLY A 31 -4.43 11.24 46.91
N ARG A 32 -5.02 10.39 46.04
CA ARG A 32 -4.94 10.49 44.58
C ARG A 32 -6.32 10.82 44.05
N ASP A 33 -6.58 12.07 43.69
CA ASP A 33 -7.81 12.42 42.98
C ASP A 33 -7.72 11.95 41.53
N ARG A 34 -8.47 10.89 41.20
CA ARG A 34 -8.76 10.56 39.80
C ARG A 34 -9.86 11.51 39.32
N ALA A 35 -9.47 12.64 38.76
CA ALA A 35 -10.38 13.44 37.95
C ALA A 35 -10.77 12.63 36.70
N ARG A 36 -11.97 12.03 36.70
CA ARG A 36 -12.69 11.69 35.47
C ARG A 36 -13.08 13.03 34.83
N ARG A 37 -12.47 13.38 33.70
CA ARG A 37 -13.09 14.34 32.78
C ARG A 37 -14.28 13.64 32.18
N ASP A 38 -15.47 13.99 32.63
CA ASP A 38 -16.68 14.07 31.81
C ASP A 38 -17.77 14.78 32.63
N CYS A 39 -18.49 15.67 31.95
CA CYS A 39 -19.63 16.47 32.38
C CYS A 39 -19.34 17.76 33.18
N ALA A 40 -19.70 18.87 32.53
CA ALA A 40 -19.78 20.21 33.07
C ALA A 40 -20.84 20.28 34.19
N GLN A 41 -20.39 20.65 35.38
CA GLN A 41 -21.13 21.44 36.36
C GLN A 41 -20.11 21.97 37.37
N GLU A 42 -20.06 23.28 37.55
CA GLU A 42 -19.24 23.94 38.56
C GLU A 42 -19.71 23.50 39.96
N VAL A 43 -18.91 22.69 40.64
CA VAL A 43 -19.11 22.37 42.07
C VAL A 43 -18.06 23.16 42.87
N PRO A 44 -18.45 23.93 43.91
CA PRO A 44 -17.51 24.75 44.65
C PRO A 44 -16.48 23.90 45.43
N PRO A 45 -15.24 24.38 45.60
CA PRO A 45 -14.18 23.60 46.20
C PRO A 45 -14.18 23.76 47.73
N SER A 46 -14.89 22.91 48.47
CA SER A 46 -14.67 22.86 49.94
C SER A 46 -15.04 21.57 50.69
N ASP A 47 -15.78 20.61 50.14
CA ASP A 47 -16.37 19.55 51.01
C ASP A 47 -15.55 18.26 51.19
N GLY A 48 -14.50 18.02 50.39
CA GLY A 48 -13.80 16.73 50.42
C GLY A 48 -13.08 16.42 51.73
N LYS A 49 -12.44 17.45 52.33
CA LYS A 49 -11.67 17.31 53.58
C LYS A 49 -12.59 17.12 54.78
N GLU A 50 -13.70 17.86 54.84
CA GLU A 50 -14.64 17.83 55.95
C GLU A 50 -15.48 16.55 55.93
N LEU A 51 -15.88 16.08 54.75
CA LEU A 51 -16.54 14.78 54.56
C LEU A 51 -15.62 13.61 54.90
N PHE A 52 -14.34 13.67 54.53
CA PHE A 52 -13.34 12.66 54.91
C PHE A 52 -13.18 12.58 56.42
N LEU A 53 -13.02 13.72 57.09
CA LEU A 53 -12.88 13.79 58.55
C LEU A 53 -14.11 13.24 59.24
N ARG A 54 -15.34 13.64 58.84
CA ARG A 54 -16.59 13.09 59.39
C ARG A 54 -16.72 11.58 59.21
N LYS A 55 -16.37 11.05 58.03
CA LYS A 55 -16.55 9.63 57.71
C LYS A 55 -15.54 8.72 58.41
N ASN A 56 -14.41 9.28 58.83
CA ASN A 56 -13.26 8.53 59.34
C ASN A 56 -12.88 8.88 60.78
N GLU A 57 -13.63 9.78 61.43
CA GLU A 57 -13.39 10.27 62.79
C GLU A 57 -13.26 9.13 63.80
N GLY A 58 -14.09 8.08 63.65
CA GLY A 58 -14.12 6.93 64.54
C GLY A 58 -12.87 6.04 64.54
N TRP A 59 -12.02 6.09 63.51
CA TRP A 59 -10.72 5.40 63.54
C TRP A 59 -9.54 6.36 63.70
N LEU A 60 -9.68 7.61 63.25
CA LEU A 60 -8.68 8.66 63.44
C LEU A 60 -8.48 9.01 64.93
N ASN A 61 -9.54 8.88 65.74
CA ASN A 61 -9.50 9.14 67.18
C ASN A 61 -9.27 7.89 68.04
N LYS A 62 -8.98 6.72 67.44
CA LYS A 62 -8.63 5.53 68.20
C LYS A 62 -7.17 5.59 68.67
N THR A 63 -6.97 5.36 69.95
CA THR A 63 -5.65 5.06 70.52
C THR A 63 -5.19 3.69 70.03
N PHE A 64 -4.04 3.63 69.39
CA PHE A 64 -3.39 2.36 69.04
C PHE A 64 -2.20 2.14 69.99
N GLU A 65 -2.05 0.91 70.45
CA GLU A 65 -0.83 0.49 71.13
C GLU A 65 0.22 0.20 70.06
N CYS A 66 1.34 0.91 70.13
CA CYS A 66 2.47 0.68 69.22
C CYS A 66 3.19 -0.60 69.69
N PRO A 67 3.30 -1.65 68.85
CA PRO A 67 4.03 -2.85 69.24
C PRO A 67 5.49 -2.52 69.60
N GLU A 68 6.00 -3.06 70.70
CA GLU A 68 7.41 -2.90 71.07
C GLU A 68 8.31 -3.37 69.92
N GLY A 69 9.19 -2.46 69.43
CA GLY A 69 10.06 -2.69 68.28
C GLY A 69 9.68 -1.95 66.99
N PHE A 70 8.55 -1.23 66.95
CA PHE A 70 8.16 -0.44 65.76
C PHE A 70 8.84 0.94 65.67
N LEU A 71 9.50 1.39 66.75
CA LEU A 71 10.33 2.59 66.76
C LEU A 71 11.74 2.23 66.28
N GLN A 72 12.00 2.42 64.98
CA GLN A 72 13.38 2.50 64.49
C GLN A 72 13.98 3.82 64.99
N THR A 73 15.00 3.75 65.83
CA THR A 73 15.86 4.90 66.12
C THR A 73 16.51 5.37 64.82
N LEU A 74 16.59 6.69 64.63
CA LEU A 74 17.06 7.38 63.41
C LEU A 74 18.49 7.01 62.97
N ASP A 75 19.21 6.23 63.78
CA ASP A 75 20.62 5.92 63.60
C ASP A 75 20.88 4.77 62.59
N ASP A 76 19.84 4.06 62.12
CA ASP A 76 19.98 2.90 61.22
C ASP A 76 19.49 3.12 59.76
N ILE A 77 19.45 4.37 59.29
CA ILE A 77 19.35 4.61 57.84
C ILE A 77 20.76 4.54 57.24
N THR A 78 21.10 3.40 56.64
CA THR A 78 22.30 3.29 55.80
C THR A 78 22.21 4.29 54.65
N LEU A 79 23.00 5.37 54.73
CA LEU A 79 23.09 6.38 53.68
C LEU A 79 23.62 5.71 52.40
N LYS A 80 22.78 5.64 51.36
CA LYS A 80 23.22 5.19 50.03
C LYS A 80 24.48 5.93 49.59
N LEU A 81 25.41 5.18 49.00
CA LEU A 81 26.62 5.72 48.39
C LEU A 81 26.26 6.75 47.31
N PHE A 82 27.08 7.79 47.18
CA PHE A 82 26.79 8.91 46.28
C PHE A 82 26.51 8.47 44.83
N GLY A 83 27.22 7.44 44.34
CA GLY A 83 27.04 6.90 42.99
C GLY A 83 25.65 6.31 42.72
N GLU A 84 25.00 5.77 43.75
CA GLU A 84 23.71 5.06 43.65
C GLU A 84 22.49 5.98 43.84
N LEU A 85 22.72 7.25 44.15
CA LEU A 85 21.67 8.25 44.31
C LEU A 85 21.11 8.70 42.95
N SER A 86 19.83 9.04 42.90
CA SER A 86 19.24 9.71 41.73
C SER A 86 19.85 11.10 41.53
N GLU A 87 19.83 11.62 40.31
CA GLU A 87 20.40 12.94 39.98
C GLU A 87 19.87 14.06 40.89
N ARG A 88 18.57 14.07 41.20
CA ARG A 88 17.97 15.05 42.13
C ARG A 88 18.54 14.93 43.54
N GLN A 89 18.83 13.73 44.01
CA GLN A 89 19.42 13.50 45.34
C GLN A 89 20.91 13.86 45.38
N LYS A 90 21.66 13.55 44.32
CA LYS A 90 23.05 14.00 44.15
C LYS A 90 23.14 15.52 44.16
N MET A 91 22.26 16.20 43.43
CA MET A 91 22.20 17.68 43.39
C MET A 91 21.93 18.29 44.77
N ARG A 92 20.98 17.75 45.54
CA ARG A 92 20.71 18.20 46.92
C ARG A 92 21.90 17.99 47.85
N ARG A 93 22.60 16.86 47.72
CA ARG A 93 23.73 16.53 48.60
C ARG A 93 24.99 17.36 48.33
N VAL A 94 25.15 17.85 47.10
CA VAL A 94 26.26 18.73 46.68
C VAL A 94 25.84 20.21 46.71
N GLU A 95 24.60 20.53 47.09
CA GLU A 95 24.07 21.89 47.14
C GLU A 95 24.91 22.79 48.05
N GLU A 96 25.26 22.30 49.24
CA GLU A 96 26.13 23.01 50.18
C GLU A 96 27.53 23.27 49.62
N LEU A 97 28.09 22.33 48.84
CA LEU A 97 29.40 22.51 48.20
C LEU A 97 29.34 23.55 47.07
N ARG A 98 28.23 23.59 46.32
CA ARG A 98 28.01 24.54 45.22
C ARG A 98 27.71 25.95 45.70
N THR A 99 27.10 26.10 46.87
CA THR A 99 26.82 27.43 47.45
C THR A 99 28.01 27.99 48.21
N LYS A 100 28.88 27.12 48.76
CA LYS A 100 30.01 27.52 49.60
C LYS A 100 31.30 27.80 48.83
N TYR A 101 31.54 27.13 47.72
CA TYR A 101 32.80 27.22 46.96
C TYR A 101 32.58 27.65 45.52
N SER A 102 33.57 28.32 44.94
CA SER A 102 33.55 28.74 43.54
C SER A 102 33.76 27.55 42.58
N GLY A 103 33.35 27.73 41.31
CA GLY A 103 33.49 26.68 40.29
C GLY A 103 34.95 26.26 40.05
N GLU A 104 35.88 27.21 40.09
CA GLU A 104 37.32 26.96 39.91
C GLU A 104 37.91 26.14 41.07
N GLU A 105 37.53 26.47 42.31
CA GLU A 105 37.95 25.72 43.51
C GLU A 105 37.43 24.27 43.46
N LEU A 106 36.18 24.07 43.04
CA LEU A 106 35.58 22.74 42.90
C LEU A 106 36.24 21.93 41.78
N LEU A 107 36.59 22.56 40.64
CA LEU A 107 37.32 21.93 39.54
C LEU A 107 38.75 21.55 39.95
N PHE A 108 39.44 22.42 40.68
CA PHE A 108 40.78 22.14 41.20
C PHE A 108 40.75 21.02 42.25
N ALA A 109 39.75 21.01 43.15
CA ALA A 109 39.53 19.93 44.10
C ALA A 109 39.27 18.59 43.39
N ALA A 110 38.47 18.59 42.31
CA ALA A 110 38.24 17.41 41.48
C ALA A 110 39.54 16.91 40.82
N LYS A 111 40.36 17.82 40.28
CA LYS A 111 41.70 17.48 39.72
C LYS A 111 42.61 16.82 40.76
N MET A 112 42.64 17.33 41.99
CA MET A 112 43.46 16.76 43.07
C MET A 112 42.95 15.38 43.51
N ASN A 113 41.64 15.20 43.61
CA ASN A 113 41.04 13.90 43.95
C ASN A 113 41.31 12.85 42.87
N LEU A 114 41.17 13.20 41.58
CA LEU A 114 41.49 12.29 40.47
C LEU A 114 42.96 11.86 40.46
N ARG A 115 43.90 12.75 40.85
CA ARG A 115 45.31 12.38 41.02
C ARG A 115 45.52 11.44 42.20
N LYS A 116 44.85 11.70 43.32
CA LYS A 116 44.90 10.86 44.52
C LYS A 116 44.36 9.45 44.26
N GLU A 117 43.34 9.33 43.42
CA GLU A 117 42.73 8.06 42.98
C GLU A 117 43.52 7.36 41.86
N GLY A 118 44.60 7.97 41.34
CA GLY A 118 45.47 7.39 40.31
C GLY A 118 45.00 7.61 38.86
N HIS A 119 43.90 8.34 38.63
CA HIS A 119 43.37 8.67 37.31
C HIS A 119 44.09 9.87 36.67
N SER A 120 45.40 9.70 36.40
CA SER A 120 46.29 10.77 35.91
C SER A 120 45.86 11.37 34.56
N THR A 121 45.27 10.58 33.68
CA THR A 121 44.73 11.01 32.38
C THR A 121 43.52 11.94 32.56
N ASN A 122 42.56 11.56 33.42
CA ASN A 122 41.38 12.37 33.69
C ASN A 122 41.75 13.69 34.38
N ALA A 123 42.72 13.66 35.31
CA ALA A 123 43.24 14.88 35.92
C ALA A 123 43.93 15.82 34.92
N LYS A 124 44.58 15.28 33.87
CA LYS A 124 45.13 16.08 32.76
C LYS A 124 44.02 16.70 31.92
N ILE A 125 42.91 15.99 31.69
CA ILE A 125 41.74 16.53 30.97
C ILE A 125 41.11 17.67 31.76
N VAL A 126 40.86 17.48 33.06
CA VAL A 126 40.34 18.56 33.94
C VAL A 126 41.31 19.73 34.00
N SER A 127 42.63 19.49 33.96
CA SER A 127 43.62 20.57 33.83
C SER A 127 43.44 21.36 32.54
N LYS A 128 43.29 20.67 31.41
CA LYS A 128 43.04 21.35 30.13
C LYS A 128 41.77 22.20 30.20
N VAL A 129 40.70 21.71 30.83
CA VAL A 129 39.46 22.49 31.00
C VAL A 129 39.66 23.75 31.86
N LEU A 130 40.53 23.72 32.87
CA LEU A 130 40.90 24.91 33.66
C LEU A 130 41.75 25.91 32.86
N ASP A 131 42.63 25.43 31.99
CA ASP A 131 43.57 26.26 31.25
C ASP A 131 42.91 27.04 30.09
N TYR A 132 41.79 26.55 29.53
CA TYR A 132 41.05 27.16 28.41
C TYR A 132 39.81 27.96 28.85
N GLY A 133 39.90 28.70 29.97
CA GLY A 133 38.76 29.37 30.62
C GLY A 133 37.79 30.17 29.73
N GLU A 134 38.14 30.56 28.50
CA GLU A 134 37.25 31.23 27.55
C GLU A 134 37.28 30.72 26.09
N ASP A 135 38.30 29.97 25.64
CA ASP A 135 38.37 29.41 24.27
C ASP A 135 37.61 28.07 24.15
N SER A 136 36.28 28.20 24.20
CA SER A 136 35.29 27.11 24.15
C SER A 136 35.29 26.32 22.83
N GLU A 137 35.81 26.87 21.72
CA GLU A 137 35.67 26.29 20.38
C GLU A 137 36.63 25.13 20.05
N GLU A 138 37.89 25.16 20.51
CA GLU A 138 38.84 24.07 20.26
C GLU A 138 38.52 22.83 21.11
N LEU A 139 38.10 23.02 22.36
CA LEU A 139 37.61 21.93 23.20
C LEU A 139 36.30 21.33 22.68
N LYS A 140 35.41 22.16 22.12
CA LYS A 140 34.22 21.68 21.39
C LYS A 140 34.63 20.81 20.19
N LYS A 141 35.50 21.30 19.32
CA LYS A 141 35.96 20.56 18.12
C LYS A 141 36.59 19.21 18.50
N MET A 142 37.40 19.15 19.57
CA MET A 142 38.01 17.89 20.01
C MET A 142 37.00 16.88 20.59
N CYS A 143 35.92 17.35 21.24
CA CYS A 143 34.85 16.49 21.77
C CYS A 143 33.83 16.08 20.68
N GLU A 144 33.53 16.98 19.74
CA GLU A 144 32.61 16.77 18.62
C GLU A 144 33.13 15.72 17.63
N CYS A 145 34.45 15.51 17.55
CA CYS A 145 35.06 14.50 16.68
C CYS A 145 34.71 13.03 17.02
N ARG A 146 33.97 12.75 18.11
CA ARG A 146 33.60 11.37 18.50
C ARG A 146 32.10 11.09 18.62
N GLU A 147 31.22 12.09 18.53
CA GLU A 147 29.78 11.83 18.67
C GLU A 147 28.99 12.12 17.40
N LYS A 148 28.44 11.03 16.86
CA LYS A 148 27.38 10.92 15.85
C LYS A 148 27.83 11.26 14.43
N SER A 149 28.23 10.22 13.70
CA SER A 149 27.70 10.10 12.34
C SER A 149 26.19 10.31 12.44
N ASP A 150 25.66 11.41 11.91
CA ASP A 150 24.23 11.66 11.88
C ASP A 150 23.55 10.46 11.23
N ILE A 151 22.97 9.57 12.05
CA ILE A 151 22.19 8.46 11.54
C ILE A 151 21.00 9.10 10.87
N ILE A 152 21.01 9.10 9.53
CA ILE A 152 19.94 9.65 8.71
C ILE A 152 18.67 8.87 9.07
N SER A 153 17.82 9.47 9.90
CA SER A 153 16.52 8.91 10.23
C SER A 153 15.63 8.99 8.99
N PHE A 154 14.87 7.93 8.71
CA PHE A 154 13.94 7.95 7.59
C PHE A 154 12.86 9.02 7.83
N SER A 155 12.48 9.72 6.76
CA SER A 155 11.32 10.61 6.80
C SER A 155 10.05 9.81 7.07
N SER A 156 9.02 10.48 7.60
CA SER A 156 7.71 9.85 7.85
C SER A 156 7.11 9.28 6.56
N GLU A 157 7.27 9.99 5.43
CA GLU A 157 6.80 9.56 4.12
C GLU A 157 7.57 8.36 3.57
N ASN A 158 8.91 8.39 3.60
CA ASN A 158 9.73 7.26 3.15
C ASN A 158 9.49 6.01 4.00
N THR A 159 9.31 6.21 5.31
CA THR A 159 8.95 5.12 6.22
C THR A 159 7.56 4.56 5.91
N LEU A 160 6.59 5.42 5.57
CA LEU A 160 5.26 4.98 5.17
C LEU A 160 5.30 4.21 3.84
N ALA A 161 6.07 4.69 2.86
CA ALA A 161 6.29 4.02 1.57
C ALA A 161 6.97 2.66 1.75
N LEU A 162 7.94 2.55 2.66
CA LEU A 162 8.56 1.28 3.02
C LEU A 162 7.55 0.32 3.69
N ASN A 163 6.76 0.84 4.63
CA ASN A 163 5.77 0.07 5.38
C ASN A 163 4.66 -0.49 4.45
N THR A 164 4.20 0.31 3.49
CA THR A 164 3.24 -0.16 2.49
C THR A 164 3.86 -1.14 1.51
N SER A 165 5.14 -0.99 1.15
CA SER A 165 5.82 -1.90 0.22
C SER A 165 6.14 -3.27 0.83
N LEU A 166 6.53 -3.30 2.10
CA LEU A 166 6.81 -4.54 2.84
C LEU A 166 5.55 -5.21 3.43
N ASN A 167 4.38 -4.63 3.19
CA ASN A 167 3.11 -5.07 3.76
C ASN A 167 3.11 -5.21 5.30
N LEU A 168 3.88 -4.39 6.02
CA LEU A 168 3.98 -4.53 7.48
C LEU A 168 2.66 -4.19 8.17
N SER A 169 2.37 -4.93 9.24
CA SER A 169 1.32 -4.61 10.20
C SER A 169 1.81 -3.58 11.23
N LYS A 170 0.87 -2.98 11.97
CA LYS A 170 1.21 -2.05 13.07
C LYS A 170 2.09 -2.72 14.13
N SER A 171 1.83 -3.98 14.47
CA SER A 171 2.62 -4.74 15.45
C SER A 171 4.02 -5.06 14.92
N GLN A 172 4.14 -5.48 13.66
CA GLN A 172 5.42 -5.74 13.02
C GLN A 172 6.29 -4.48 12.96
N TYR A 173 5.69 -3.33 12.63
CA TYR A 173 6.39 -2.05 12.65
C TYR A 173 6.93 -1.70 14.05
N PHE A 174 6.13 -1.91 15.11
CA PHE A 174 6.58 -1.68 16.48
C PHE A 174 7.74 -2.59 16.86
N ILE A 175 7.69 -3.87 16.50
CA ILE A 175 8.78 -4.83 16.74
C ILE A 175 10.05 -4.34 16.05
N LEU A 176 9.97 -4.02 14.75
CA LEU A 176 11.09 -3.53 13.95
C LEU A 176 11.73 -2.29 14.60
N ARG A 177 10.92 -1.29 14.94
CA ARG A 177 11.38 -0.06 15.59
C ARG A 177 11.97 -0.30 16.98
N ASN A 178 11.40 -1.19 17.78
CA ASN A 178 11.91 -1.49 19.11
C ASN A 178 13.26 -2.21 19.04
N VAL A 179 13.46 -3.09 18.06
CA VAL A 179 14.74 -3.76 17.82
C VAL A 179 15.82 -2.74 17.44
N THR A 180 15.53 -1.81 16.52
CA THR A 180 16.51 -0.76 16.14
C THR A 180 16.85 0.15 17.31
N LEU A 181 15.85 0.52 18.14
CA LEU A 181 16.08 1.33 19.33
C LEU A 181 16.91 0.61 20.39
N LYS A 182 16.71 -0.70 20.59
CA LYS A 182 17.54 -1.51 21.48
C LYS A 182 19.00 -1.58 21.00
N ALA A 183 19.23 -1.53 19.69
CA ALA A 183 20.56 -1.43 19.10
C ALA A 183 21.16 -0.01 19.15
N GLY A 184 20.46 0.96 19.77
CA GLY A 184 20.90 2.36 19.85
C GLY A 184 20.69 3.18 18.57
N LEU A 185 20.01 2.63 17.57
CA LEU A 185 19.79 3.26 16.26
C LEU A 185 18.38 3.84 16.16
N LYS A 186 18.26 5.17 16.03
CA LYS A 186 16.98 5.87 15.87
C LYS A 186 16.60 6.06 14.40
N ILE A 187 16.48 4.94 13.68
CA ILE A 187 16.25 4.93 12.22
C ILE A 187 14.80 5.29 11.88
N PHE A 188 13.83 4.66 12.56
CA PHE A 188 12.41 4.77 12.20
C PHE A 188 11.62 5.77 13.07
N PRO A 189 10.77 6.62 12.48
CA PRO A 189 9.91 7.55 13.20
C PRO A 189 8.89 6.83 14.10
N SER A 190 8.24 7.58 14.98
CA SER A 190 7.14 7.02 15.78
C SER A 190 5.93 6.66 14.91
N TYR A 191 5.14 5.66 15.33
CA TYR A 191 3.90 5.35 14.62
C TYR A 191 2.90 6.51 14.62
N TYR A 192 2.98 7.41 15.62
CA TYR A 192 2.17 8.62 15.65
C TYR A 192 2.47 9.56 14.47
N GLN A 193 3.75 9.74 14.12
CA GLN A 193 4.14 10.51 12.94
C GLN A 193 3.64 9.86 11.65
N LEU A 194 3.76 8.53 11.53
CA LEU A 194 3.18 7.81 10.39
C LEU A 194 1.66 7.98 10.30
N SER A 195 0.97 8.00 11.45
CA SER A 195 -0.46 8.20 11.49
C SER A 195 -0.89 9.60 11.05
N LYS A 196 -0.03 10.61 11.17
CA LYS A 196 -0.30 11.96 10.62
C LYS A 196 -0.24 11.95 9.09
N VAL A 197 0.85 11.42 8.54
CA VAL A 197 1.02 11.30 7.08
C VAL A 197 -0.08 10.43 6.46
N LYS A 198 -0.50 9.35 7.14
CA LYS A 198 -1.64 8.55 6.69
C LYS A 198 -2.93 9.37 6.58
N LYS A 199 -3.19 10.27 7.54
CA LYS A 199 -4.38 11.12 7.52
C LYS A 199 -4.35 12.13 6.38
N GLU A 200 -3.17 12.60 6.00
CA GLU A 200 -2.99 13.49 4.82
C GLU A 200 -3.32 12.77 3.50
N CYS A 201 -3.30 11.43 3.46
CA CYS A 201 -3.66 10.64 2.28
C CYS A 201 -5.17 10.34 2.16
N TYR A 202 -5.95 10.68 3.19
CA TYR A 202 -7.39 10.38 3.26
C TYR A 202 -8.21 11.58 2.75
N PRO A 203 -9.35 11.33 2.08
CA PRO A 203 -10.29 12.40 1.76
C PRO A 203 -10.94 12.96 3.03
N GLU A 204 -11.38 14.22 2.97
CA GLU A 204 -12.04 14.91 4.10
C GLU A 204 -13.39 14.26 4.46
N GLU A 205 -14.13 13.76 3.46
CA GLU A 205 -15.41 13.06 3.64
C GLU A 205 -15.31 11.62 3.13
N HIS A 206 -15.71 10.66 3.97
CA HIS A 206 -15.94 9.28 3.54
C HIS A 206 -17.10 8.70 4.33
N GLU A 207 -18.04 8.07 3.63
CA GLU A 207 -19.26 7.56 4.23
C GLU A 207 -19.23 6.04 4.39
N ASN A 208 -19.43 5.56 5.62
CA ASN A 208 -19.48 4.13 5.91
C ASN A 208 -20.92 3.70 6.23
N ARG A 209 -21.71 3.49 5.17
CA ARG A 209 -23.08 2.95 5.28
C ARG A 209 -23.05 1.42 5.34
N GLY A 210 -22.93 0.82 6.52
CA GLY A 210 -22.94 -0.64 6.65
C GLY A 210 -23.72 -1.12 7.87
N LYS A 211 -24.93 -1.67 7.67
CA LYS A 211 -25.72 -2.34 8.73
C LYS A 211 -25.98 -3.83 8.46
N THR A 212 -26.21 -4.27 7.22
CA THR A 212 -26.45 -5.70 6.89
C THR A 212 -26.17 -5.98 5.41
N ALA A 213 -25.20 -6.85 5.09
CA ALA A 213 -24.95 -7.30 3.72
C ALA A 213 -24.19 -8.65 3.75
N ASP A 214 -24.49 -9.52 2.79
CA ASP A 214 -23.79 -10.78 2.54
C ASP A 214 -22.37 -10.50 2.01
N ASP A 215 -21.35 -11.12 2.62
CA ASP A 215 -19.94 -10.93 2.27
C ASP A 215 -19.45 -11.90 1.17
N SER A 216 -20.36 -12.66 0.54
CA SER A 216 -20.03 -13.66 -0.47
C SER A 216 -19.37 -13.10 -1.74
N ALA A 217 -19.65 -11.84 -2.07
CA ALA A 217 -19.13 -11.18 -3.26
C ALA A 217 -18.75 -9.72 -2.98
N LEU A 218 -17.82 -9.20 -3.78
CA LEU A 218 -17.28 -7.85 -3.69
C LEU A 218 -17.45 -7.17 -5.05
N TYR A 219 -18.02 -5.97 -5.04
CA TYR A 219 -18.08 -5.06 -6.18
C TYR A 219 -17.22 -3.84 -5.86
N LEU A 220 -16.26 -3.51 -6.71
CA LEU A 220 -15.24 -2.48 -6.48
C LEU A 220 -15.18 -1.53 -7.68
N THR A 221 -15.35 -0.24 -7.42
CA THR A 221 -15.21 0.86 -8.38
C THR A 221 -13.90 1.59 -8.08
N THR A 222 -13.06 1.77 -9.11
CA THR A 222 -11.72 2.35 -8.99
C THR A 222 -11.44 3.36 -10.09
N LEU A 223 -10.43 4.20 -9.87
CA LEU A 223 -9.93 5.19 -10.82
C LEU A 223 -8.40 5.14 -10.85
N VAL A 224 -7.80 5.37 -12.02
CA VAL A 224 -6.35 5.49 -12.19
C VAL A 224 -6.05 6.82 -12.88
N PRO A 225 -5.22 7.70 -12.29
CA PRO A 225 -4.74 8.88 -13.00
C PRO A 225 -3.66 8.47 -14.00
N ILE A 226 -3.77 8.97 -15.24
CA ILE A 226 -2.87 8.59 -16.34
C ILE A 226 -1.93 9.73 -16.72
N ARG A 227 -2.46 10.90 -17.06
CA ARG A 227 -1.68 12.03 -17.60
C ARG A 227 -2.24 13.37 -17.10
N LEU A 228 -1.36 14.33 -16.92
CA LEU A 228 -1.65 15.74 -16.66
C LEU A 228 -0.91 16.59 -17.70
N ILE A 229 -1.66 17.39 -18.44
CA ILE A 229 -1.14 18.31 -19.46
C ILE A 229 -1.54 19.74 -19.11
N ASP A 230 -0.69 20.68 -19.47
CA ASP A 230 -1.03 22.10 -19.52
C ASP A 230 -1.72 22.37 -20.86
N ILE A 231 -3.00 22.70 -20.84
CA ILE A 231 -3.81 22.92 -22.03
C ILE A 231 -3.35 24.19 -22.77
N GLU A 232 -2.92 25.23 -22.05
CA GLU A 232 -2.55 26.52 -22.65
C GLU A 232 -1.22 26.42 -23.40
N ASN A 233 -0.24 25.76 -22.78
CA ASN A 233 1.10 25.60 -23.37
C ASN A 233 1.27 24.29 -24.14
N SER A 234 0.24 23.44 -24.17
CA SER A 234 0.29 22.06 -24.68
C SER A 234 1.51 21.28 -24.12
N SER A 235 1.89 21.58 -22.87
CA SER A 235 3.12 21.06 -22.28
C SER A 235 2.82 19.91 -21.33
N PHE A 236 3.73 18.95 -21.29
CA PHE A 236 3.62 17.79 -20.43
C PHE A 236 3.98 18.18 -18.98
N VAL A 237 3.08 17.91 -18.03
CA VAL A 237 3.34 18.18 -16.60
C VAL A 237 3.69 16.87 -15.88
N TRP A 238 2.88 15.83 -16.09
CA TRP A 238 3.07 14.55 -15.42
C TRP A 238 2.40 13.41 -16.18
N GLU A 239 3.03 12.23 -16.16
CA GLU A 239 2.39 10.99 -16.61
C GLU A 239 2.76 9.83 -15.70
N ASN A 240 1.77 8.98 -15.52
CA ASN A 240 1.91 7.73 -14.83
C ASN A 240 2.72 6.74 -15.70
N LEU A 241 3.96 6.50 -15.33
CA LEU A 241 4.84 5.53 -15.99
C LEU A 241 4.37 4.08 -15.81
N ARG A 242 3.45 3.81 -14.87
CA ARG A 242 2.96 2.47 -14.53
C ARG A 242 1.45 2.45 -14.26
N PRO A 243 0.61 2.76 -15.25
CA PRO A 243 -0.84 2.86 -15.07
C PRO A 243 -1.50 1.51 -14.72
N SER A 244 -0.94 0.41 -15.20
CA SER A 244 -1.40 -0.95 -14.84
C SER A 244 -0.98 -1.40 -13.42
N SER A 245 -0.33 -0.53 -12.63
CA SER A 245 0.09 -0.83 -11.27
C SER A 245 -1.03 -0.58 -10.25
N ILE A 246 -1.14 -1.48 -9.28
CA ILE A 246 -2.01 -1.31 -8.10
C ILE A 246 -1.69 -0.05 -7.28
N HIS A 247 -0.49 0.52 -7.42
CA HIS A 247 -0.04 1.69 -6.66
C HIS A 247 -0.64 3.01 -7.15
N PHE A 248 -1.30 3.01 -8.30
CA PHE A 248 -2.05 4.18 -8.80
C PHE A 248 -3.54 3.89 -8.95
N CYS A 249 -4.00 2.68 -8.57
CA CYS A 249 -5.41 2.29 -8.62
C CYS A 249 -6.13 2.74 -7.34
N ARG A 250 -6.74 3.92 -7.41
CA ARG A 250 -7.47 4.54 -6.30
C ARG A 250 -8.86 3.93 -6.17
N PRO A 251 -9.27 3.47 -4.97
CA PRO A 251 -10.65 3.03 -4.74
C PRO A 251 -11.59 4.24 -4.65
N VAL A 252 -12.70 4.19 -5.36
CA VAL A 252 -13.80 5.16 -5.25
C VAL A 252 -14.86 4.61 -4.30
N LYS A 253 -15.30 3.37 -4.53
CA LYS A 253 -16.36 2.72 -3.74
C LYS A 253 -16.16 1.21 -3.75
N PHE A 254 -16.50 0.55 -2.65
CA PHE A 254 -16.70 -0.89 -2.66
C PHE A 254 -17.97 -1.27 -1.93
N VAL A 255 -18.64 -2.30 -2.42
CA VAL A 255 -19.88 -2.84 -1.86
C VAL A 255 -19.77 -4.35 -1.79
N PHE A 256 -20.30 -4.93 -0.71
CA PHE A 256 -20.46 -6.38 -0.61
C PHE A 256 -21.78 -6.80 -1.23
N CYS A 257 -21.75 -7.05 -2.53
CA CYS A 257 -22.87 -7.53 -3.31
C CYS A 257 -22.37 -8.41 -4.47
N LYS A 258 -23.26 -9.26 -4.98
CA LYS A 258 -23.00 -10.00 -6.21
C LYS A 258 -23.11 -9.05 -7.39
N GLU A 259 -22.26 -9.25 -8.38
CA GLU A 259 -22.31 -8.53 -9.64
C GLU A 259 -23.53 -8.99 -10.44
N THR A 260 -24.59 -8.18 -10.47
CA THR A 260 -25.80 -8.41 -11.26
C THR A 260 -25.99 -7.31 -12.31
N PRO A 261 -26.72 -7.57 -13.41
CA PRO A 261 -26.95 -6.57 -14.44
C PRO A 261 -27.59 -5.27 -13.91
N GLU A 262 -28.47 -5.38 -12.92
CA GLU A 262 -29.14 -4.23 -12.30
C GLU A 262 -28.16 -3.34 -11.54
N ILE A 263 -27.24 -3.96 -10.77
CA ILE A 263 -26.21 -3.24 -10.03
C ILE A 263 -25.23 -2.58 -10.98
N ILE A 264 -24.82 -3.26 -12.06
CA ILE A 264 -23.93 -2.68 -13.08
C ILE A 264 -24.56 -1.42 -13.68
N LYS A 265 -25.83 -1.48 -14.11
CA LYS A 265 -26.52 -0.32 -14.70
C LYS A 265 -26.68 0.82 -13.70
N LEU A 266 -27.12 0.51 -12.48
CA LEU A 266 -27.29 1.50 -11.42
C LEU A 266 -25.97 2.22 -11.08
N GLU A 267 -24.87 1.46 -10.95
CA GLU A 267 -23.57 2.05 -10.67
C GLU A 267 -23.02 2.83 -11.86
N ASN A 268 -23.27 2.39 -13.10
CA ASN A 268 -22.90 3.11 -14.31
C ASN A 268 -23.65 4.45 -14.43
N GLU A 269 -24.98 4.45 -14.27
CA GLU A 269 -25.80 5.67 -14.30
C GLU A 269 -25.39 6.65 -13.21
N ARG A 270 -25.09 6.14 -12.00
CA ARG A 270 -24.57 6.95 -10.89
C ARG A 270 -23.24 7.59 -11.25
N MET A 271 -22.26 6.81 -11.76
CA MET A 271 -20.95 7.32 -12.14
C MET A 271 -21.04 8.34 -13.27
N GLU A 272 -21.82 8.08 -14.33
CA GLU A 272 -22.02 9.02 -15.44
C GLU A 272 -22.66 10.34 -14.95
N SER A 273 -23.60 10.27 -14.00
CA SER A 273 -24.20 11.47 -13.37
C SER A 273 -23.20 12.25 -12.50
N GLU A 274 -22.38 11.54 -11.72
CA GLU A 274 -21.31 12.13 -10.91
C GLU A 274 -20.21 12.77 -11.80
N ILE A 275 -19.88 12.16 -12.94
CA ILE A 275 -18.93 12.69 -13.91
C ILE A 275 -19.50 13.91 -14.63
N ALA A 276 -20.76 13.87 -15.07
CA ALA A 276 -21.41 15.01 -15.73
C ALA A 276 -21.57 16.24 -14.83
N SER A 277 -21.61 16.04 -13.51
CA SER A 277 -21.68 17.12 -12.51
C SER A 277 -20.30 17.54 -11.98
N LEU A 278 -19.22 16.94 -12.48
CA LEU A 278 -17.87 17.20 -12.01
C LEU A 278 -17.44 18.62 -12.41
N ILE A 279 -16.98 19.39 -11.41
CA ILE A 279 -16.40 20.72 -11.61
C ILE A 279 -14.87 20.63 -11.65
N HIS A 280 -14.24 21.65 -12.24
CA HIS A 280 -12.78 21.76 -12.22
C HIS A 280 -12.25 21.79 -10.79
N THR A 281 -11.10 21.16 -10.56
CA THR A 281 -10.41 21.27 -9.27
C THR A 281 -9.57 22.53 -9.27
N GLN A 282 -9.79 23.39 -8.28
CA GLN A 282 -9.00 24.59 -8.06
C GLN A 282 -7.86 24.27 -7.06
N ILE A 283 -6.61 24.35 -7.51
CA ILE A 283 -5.44 24.28 -6.63
C ILE A 283 -4.66 25.58 -6.79
N ASN A 284 -4.69 26.42 -5.75
CA ASN A 284 -4.13 27.77 -5.80
C ASN A 284 -4.68 28.58 -6.99
N GLN A 285 -3.81 28.96 -7.94
CA GLN A 285 -4.15 29.70 -9.16
C GLN A 285 -4.37 28.78 -10.37
N VAL A 286 -4.21 27.46 -10.22
CA VAL A 286 -4.33 26.49 -11.32
C VAL A 286 -5.72 25.85 -11.30
N LYS A 287 -6.36 25.83 -12.47
CA LYS A 287 -7.61 25.12 -12.74
C LYS A 287 -7.28 23.80 -13.42
N ILE A 288 -7.79 22.70 -12.87
CA ILE A 288 -7.59 21.36 -13.42
C ILE A 288 -8.94 20.83 -13.89
N GLU A 289 -9.07 20.64 -15.20
CA GLU A 289 -10.19 19.94 -15.83
C GLU A 289 -9.93 18.43 -15.83
N HIS A 290 -11.00 17.64 -15.76
CA HIS A 290 -10.91 16.19 -15.63
C HIS A 290 -11.63 15.52 -16.77
N GLU A 291 -10.92 14.67 -17.51
CA GLU A 291 -11.48 13.81 -18.53
C GLU A 291 -11.37 12.35 -18.07
N LEU A 292 -12.51 11.64 -18.01
CA LEU A 292 -12.60 10.28 -17.49
C LEU A 292 -12.99 9.30 -18.60
N TYR A 293 -12.28 8.16 -18.65
CA TYR A 293 -12.50 7.12 -19.64
C TYR A 293 -12.90 5.81 -18.95
N MET A 294 -14.12 5.33 -19.19
CA MET A 294 -14.60 4.05 -18.65
C MET A 294 -14.07 2.85 -19.48
N THR A 295 -12.78 2.57 -19.32
CA THR A 295 -12.04 1.52 -20.04
C THR A 295 -11.71 0.31 -19.19
N MET A 296 -11.64 0.49 -17.86
CA MET A 296 -11.30 -0.56 -16.90
C MET A 296 -12.50 -1.48 -16.59
N ILE A 297 -13.10 -2.07 -17.63
CA ILE A 297 -14.32 -2.89 -17.53
C ILE A 297 -14.17 -4.18 -18.32
N ASP A 298 -14.78 -5.25 -17.82
CA ASP A 298 -14.76 -6.54 -18.50
C ASP A 298 -15.82 -6.60 -19.61
N GLY A 299 -15.68 -7.57 -20.52
CA GLY A 299 -16.61 -7.74 -21.64
C GLY A 299 -18.05 -8.02 -21.18
N LYS A 300 -18.23 -8.64 -20.02
CA LYS A 300 -19.56 -8.94 -19.46
C LYS A 300 -20.25 -7.66 -19.00
N THR A 301 -19.56 -6.78 -18.28
CA THR A 301 -20.06 -5.48 -17.86
C THR A 301 -20.38 -4.62 -19.08
N ILE A 302 -19.51 -4.59 -20.09
CA ILE A 302 -19.78 -3.87 -21.34
C ILE A 302 -21.10 -4.32 -21.97
N ASN A 303 -21.30 -5.63 -22.13
CA ASN A 303 -22.54 -6.14 -22.74
C ASN A 303 -23.79 -5.71 -21.97
N VAL A 304 -23.73 -5.62 -20.65
CA VAL A 304 -24.83 -5.12 -19.83
C VAL A 304 -25.06 -3.62 -20.05
N VAL A 305 -23.99 -2.83 -20.11
CA VAL A 305 -24.04 -1.37 -20.33
C VAL A 305 -24.55 -1.04 -21.74
N THR A 306 -24.19 -1.85 -22.75
CA THR A 306 -24.60 -1.65 -24.15
C THR A 306 -25.87 -2.41 -24.53
N ASP A 307 -26.62 -2.94 -23.56
CA ASP A 307 -27.83 -3.74 -23.78
C ASP A 307 -27.67 -4.88 -24.80
N THR A 308 -26.47 -5.44 -24.87
CA THR A 308 -26.13 -6.52 -25.77
C THR A 308 -26.56 -7.84 -25.15
N SER A 309 -27.58 -8.45 -25.75
CA SER A 309 -28.29 -9.62 -25.19
C SER A 309 -27.44 -10.88 -25.00
N SER A 310 -26.33 -11.03 -25.74
CA SER A 310 -25.47 -12.21 -25.68
C SER A 310 -24.01 -11.83 -25.57
N SER A 311 -23.28 -12.53 -24.68
CA SER A 311 -21.83 -12.44 -24.57
C SER A 311 -21.07 -12.97 -25.79
N MET A 312 -21.77 -13.66 -26.70
CA MET A 312 -21.23 -14.18 -27.96
C MET A 312 -21.47 -13.24 -29.15
N CYS A 313 -22.10 -12.09 -28.93
CA CYS A 313 -22.26 -11.05 -29.95
C CYS A 313 -21.20 -9.96 -29.76
N CYS A 314 -20.77 -9.36 -30.87
CA CYS A 314 -19.92 -8.17 -30.78
C CYS A 314 -20.77 -6.97 -30.38
N TYR A 315 -20.46 -6.33 -29.25
CA TYR A 315 -21.20 -5.15 -28.79
C TYR A 315 -21.00 -3.92 -29.70
N VAL A 316 -19.94 -3.86 -30.51
CA VAL A 316 -19.65 -2.73 -31.40
C VAL A 316 -20.51 -2.74 -32.67
N CYS A 317 -20.59 -3.88 -33.36
CA CYS A 317 -21.33 -4.00 -34.63
C CYS A 317 -22.59 -4.89 -34.56
N GLY A 318 -22.86 -5.52 -33.42
CA GLY A 318 -23.98 -6.45 -33.24
C GLY A 318 -23.85 -7.75 -34.03
N ALA A 319 -22.66 -8.10 -34.52
CA ALA A 319 -22.46 -9.35 -35.25
C ALA A 319 -22.63 -10.57 -34.33
N THR A 320 -23.42 -11.55 -34.78
CA THR A 320 -23.59 -12.85 -34.13
C THR A 320 -22.49 -13.82 -34.58
N PRO A 321 -22.22 -14.92 -33.85
CA PRO A 321 -21.16 -15.87 -34.20
C PRO A 321 -21.22 -16.37 -35.64
N THR A 322 -22.43 -16.65 -36.16
CA THR A 322 -22.65 -17.12 -37.53
C THR A 322 -22.21 -16.10 -38.58
N MET A 323 -22.27 -14.81 -38.26
CA MET A 323 -21.92 -13.70 -39.15
C MET A 323 -20.44 -13.30 -39.03
N MET A 324 -19.77 -13.58 -37.91
CA MET A 324 -18.41 -13.09 -37.61
C MET A 324 -17.34 -13.56 -38.60
N ASN A 325 -17.55 -14.67 -39.30
CA ASN A 325 -16.60 -15.16 -40.31
C ASN A 325 -16.91 -14.63 -41.72
N ASN A 326 -18.04 -13.95 -41.93
CA ASN A 326 -18.41 -13.37 -43.22
C ASN A 326 -17.99 -11.89 -43.28
N LEU A 327 -16.73 -11.67 -43.66
CA LEU A 327 -16.12 -10.34 -43.66
C LEU A 327 -16.91 -9.30 -44.47
N LYS A 328 -17.41 -9.69 -45.66
CA LYS A 328 -18.22 -8.79 -46.51
C LYS A 328 -19.50 -8.32 -45.81
N GLN A 329 -20.14 -9.21 -45.07
CA GLN A 329 -21.35 -8.88 -44.33
C GLN A 329 -21.04 -7.96 -43.14
N ILE A 330 -19.89 -8.12 -42.50
CA ILE A 330 -19.46 -7.24 -41.41
C ILE A 330 -19.13 -5.84 -41.93
N ASP A 331 -18.43 -5.76 -43.07
CA ASP A 331 -18.08 -4.47 -43.69
C ASP A 331 -19.33 -3.65 -44.07
N SER A 332 -20.44 -4.32 -44.39
CA SER A 332 -21.71 -3.66 -44.70
C SER A 332 -22.48 -3.15 -43.47
N ARG A 333 -22.09 -3.53 -42.25
CA ARG A 333 -22.78 -3.10 -41.03
C ARG A 333 -22.21 -1.78 -40.54
N THR A 334 -23.06 -0.91 -40.04
CA THR A 334 -22.68 0.32 -39.37
C THR A 334 -22.34 0.03 -37.90
N PRO A 335 -21.07 0.14 -37.48
CA PRO A 335 -20.69 0.00 -36.08
C PRO A 335 -21.19 1.20 -35.26
N ASN A 336 -21.49 0.99 -33.97
CA ASN A 336 -21.76 2.11 -33.08
C ASN A 336 -20.43 2.76 -32.64
N ALA A 337 -20.18 3.99 -33.10
CA ALA A 337 -18.94 4.71 -32.83
C ALA A 337 -18.75 5.01 -31.33
N ASP A 338 -19.84 5.23 -30.59
CA ASP A 338 -19.79 5.51 -29.15
C ASP A 338 -19.20 4.33 -28.36
N HIS A 339 -19.31 3.12 -28.90
CA HIS A 339 -18.78 1.91 -28.24
C HIS A 339 -17.26 1.78 -28.35
N TYR A 340 -16.58 2.61 -29.15
CA TYR A 340 -15.11 2.65 -29.19
C TYR A 340 -14.50 3.15 -27.88
N ARG A 341 -15.24 3.98 -27.11
CA ARG A 341 -14.80 4.53 -25.81
C ARG A 341 -14.46 3.47 -24.75
N PHE A 342 -15.01 2.25 -24.89
CA PHE A 342 -14.71 1.14 -23.98
C PHE A 342 -13.36 0.47 -24.28
N GLY A 343 -12.75 0.77 -25.42
CA GLY A 343 -11.42 0.30 -25.77
C GLY A 343 -11.27 -1.20 -25.92
N ASN A 344 -10.01 -1.65 -25.80
CA ASN A 344 -9.62 -3.04 -25.86
C ASN A 344 -8.82 -3.41 -24.61
N SER A 345 -9.43 -4.19 -23.72
CA SER A 345 -8.70 -4.83 -22.63
C SER A 345 -7.57 -5.72 -23.16
N PRO A 346 -6.28 -5.42 -22.87
CA PRO A 346 -5.17 -6.28 -23.27
C PRO A 346 -5.19 -7.64 -22.54
N LEU A 347 -5.68 -7.68 -21.30
CA LEU A 347 -5.73 -8.88 -20.48
C LEU A 347 -6.79 -9.85 -21.01
N HIS A 348 -8.03 -9.39 -21.16
CA HIS A 348 -9.12 -10.20 -21.70
C HIS A 348 -8.84 -10.56 -23.16
N ALA A 349 -8.23 -9.68 -23.96
CA ALA A 349 -7.81 -10.03 -25.32
C ALA A 349 -6.88 -11.26 -25.32
N LYS A 350 -5.85 -11.30 -24.47
CA LYS A 350 -4.95 -12.47 -24.40
C LYS A 350 -5.69 -13.76 -24.03
N ILE A 351 -6.61 -13.70 -23.07
CA ILE A 351 -7.39 -14.87 -22.62
C ILE A 351 -8.37 -15.32 -23.72
N GLN A 352 -9.00 -14.40 -24.43
CA GLN A 352 -9.96 -14.71 -25.48
C GLN A 352 -9.28 -15.23 -26.75
N PHE A 353 -8.09 -14.72 -27.09
CA PHE A 353 -7.29 -15.28 -28.19
C PHE A 353 -6.78 -16.69 -27.88
N LEU A 354 -6.57 -17.04 -26.60
CA LEU A 354 -6.22 -18.40 -26.17
C LEU A 354 -7.34 -19.41 -26.47
N GLU A 355 -8.60 -18.98 -26.66
CA GLU A 355 -9.69 -19.86 -27.10
C GLU A 355 -9.45 -20.47 -28.50
N CYS A 356 -8.43 -20.02 -29.25
CA CYS A 356 -7.97 -20.73 -30.45
C CYS A 356 -7.57 -22.20 -30.17
N LEU A 357 -7.33 -22.58 -28.91
CA LEU A 357 -7.21 -23.97 -28.48
C LEU A 357 -8.43 -24.82 -28.84
N HIS A 358 -9.63 -24.25 -28.83
CA HIS A 358 -10.85 -24.97 -29.21
C HIS A 358 -10.89 -25.32 -30.69
N ILE A 359 -10.24 -24.52 -31.54
CA ILE A 359 -10.02 -24.87 -32.95
C ILE A 359 -9.23 -26.17 -32.99
N SER A 360 -8.13 -26.24 -32.23
CA SER A 360 -7.29 -27.43 -32.13
C SER A 360 -8.09 -28.66 -31.67
N TYR A 361 -8.94 -28.53 -30.64
CA TYR A 361 -9.75 -29.65 -30.15
C TYR A 361 -10.77 -30.15 -31.17
N ASN A 362 -11.22 -29.28 -32.08
CA ASN A 362 -12.25 -29.60 -33.06
C ASN A 362 -11.68 -29.97 -34.45
N LEU A 363 -10.35 -30.02 -34.62
CA LEU A 363 -9.71 -30.26 -35.92
C LEU A 363 -10.13 -31.57 -36.60
N ASP A 364 -10.48 -32.60 -35.81
CA ASP A 364 -10.84 -33.92 -36.33
C ASP A 364 -12.19 -33.91 -37.09
N PHE A 365 -13.13 -33.06 -36.67
CA PHE A 365 -14.48 -33.01 -37.26
C PHE A 365 -14.85 -31.66 -37.90
N LYS A 366 -14.02 -30.62 -37.71
CA LYS A 366 -14.10 -29.30 -38.35
C LYS A 366 -15.49 -28.65 -38.28
N LYS A 367 -16.08 -28.63 -37.08
CA LYS A 367 -17.30 -27.87 -36.77
C LYS A 367 -17.09 -27.00 -35.55
N TRP A 368 -17.83 -25.91 -35.48
CA TRP A 368 -17.79 -25.00 -34.33
C TRP A 368 -18.20 -25.69 -33.02
N SER A 369 -19.29 -26.46 -33.01
CA SER A 369 -19.78 -27.14 -31.81
C SER A 369 -19.78 -28.67 -31.90
N ALA A 370 -19.41 -29.31 -30.79
CA ALA A 370 -19.46 -30.76 -30.59
C ALA A 370 -20.85 -31.20 -30.05
N ASN A 371 -21.88 -31.12 -30.89
CA ASN A 371 -23.26 -31.38 -30.45
C ASN A 371 -23.59 -32.88 -30.28
N THR A 372 -22.92 -33.75 -31.04
CA THR A 372 -23.15 -35.20 -31.04
C THR A 372 -22.20 -35.91 -30.07
N ASP A 373 -22.63 -37.01 -29.45
CA ASP A 373 -21.79 -37.78 -28.52
C ASP A 373 -20.49 -38.30 -29.15
N LEU A 374 -20.52 -38.60 -30.46
CA LEU A 374 -19.32 -38.91 -31.22
C LEU A 374 -18.30 -37.76 -31.20
N TYR A 375 -18.74 -36.55 -31.54
CA TYR A 375 -17.87 -35.37 -31.57
C TYR A 375 -17.39 -34.98 -30.16
N LYS A 376 -18.22 -35.13 -29.13
CA LYS A 376 -17.81 -34.89 -27.74
C LYS A 376 -16.68 -35.83 -27.31
N LYS A 377 -16.77 -37.12 -27.66
CA LYS A 377 -15.72 -38.10 -27.38
C LYS A 377 -14.42 -37.77 -28.11
N GLN A 378 -14.51 -37.46 -29.42
CA GLN A 378 -13.34 -37.05 -30.22
C GLN A 378 -12.67 -35.79 -29.65
N GLN A 379 -13.47 -34.76 -29.35
CA GLN A 379 -12.97 -33.51 -28.76
C GLN A 379 -12.27 -33.76 -27.41
N GLN A 380 -12.86 -34.59 -26.55
CA GLN A 380 -12.28 -34.89 -25.23
C GLN A 380 -10.97 -35.69 -25.33
N GLU A 381 -10.89 -36.64 -26.26
CA GLU A 381 -9.66 -37.40 -26.52
C GLU A 381 -8.53 -36.50 -27.00
N ARG A 382 -8.81 -35.66 -28.01
CA ARG A 382 -7.86 -34.69 -28.56
C ARG A 382 -7.44 -33.65 -27.52
N LYS A 383 -8.38 -33.13 -26.74
CA LYS A 383 -8.11 -32.22 -25.61
C LYS A 383 -7.15 -32.84 -24.60
N ARG A 384 -7.35 -34.10 -24.19
CA ARG A 384 -6.44 -34.80 -23.25
C ARG A 384 -5.03 -34.96 -23.82
N LYS A 385 -4.91 -35.29 -25.12
CA LYS A 385 -3.61 -35.41 -25.80
C LYS A 385 -2.85 -34.09 -25.78
N ILE A 386 -3.50 -33.01 -26.19
CA ILE A 386 -2.92 -31.66 -26.24
C ILE A 386 -2.55 -31.17 -24.84
N GLN A 387 -3.42 -31.34 -23.85
CA GLN A 387 -3.14 -30.98 -22.46
C GLN A 387 -1.92 -31.72 -21.90
N LYS A 388 -1.73 -32.98 -22.28
CA LYS A 388 -0.55 -33.76 -21.88
C LYS A 388 0.71 -33.21 -22.55
N GLN A 389 0.68 -32.94 -23.85
CA GLN A 389 1.83 -32.38 -24.58
C GLN A 389 2.25 -31.01 -24.06
N PHE A 390 1.30 -30.11 -23.79
CA PHE A 390 1.60 -28.81 -23.17
C PHE A 390 2.26 -28.94 -21.79
N LYS A 391 1.83 -29.94 -21.00
CA LYS A 391 2.42 -30.21 -19.69
C LYS A 391 3.84 -30.79 -19.83
N ASP A 392 4.03 -31.75 -20.72
CA ASP A 392 5.29 -32.47 -20.89
C ASP A 392 6.38 -31.58 -21.53
N GLU A 393 6.01 -30.75 -22.52
CA GLU A 393 6.96 -29.92 -23.27
C GLU A 393 7.15 -28.51 -22.70
N MET A 394 6.10 -27.90 -22.13
CA MET A 394 6.13 -26.51 -21.66
C MET A 394 5.78 -26.33 -20.18
N GLY A 395 5.48 -27.42 -19.45
CA GLY A 395 5.06 -27.34 -18.04
C GLY A 395 3.70 -26.68 -17.83
N LEU A 396 2.93 -26.47 -18.90
CA LEU A 396 1.69 -25.69 -18.88
C LEU A 396 0.45 -26.57 -18.62
N HIS A 397 -0.38 -26.14 -17.66
CA HIS A 397 -1.64 -26.80 -17.33
C HIS A 397 -2.80 -26.12 -18.09
N VAL A 398 -2.96 -26.44 -19.36
CA VAL A 398 -3.93 -25.77 -20.24
C VAL A 398 -5.37 -26.25 -20.01
N ASP A 399 -6.34 -25.32 -19.98
CA ASP A 399 -7.78 -25.59 -19.97
C ASP A 399 -8.23 -26.59 -18.87
N ARG A 400 -7.64 -26.43 -17.69
CA ARG A 400 -8.02 -27.12 -16.45
C ARG A 400 -8.75 -26.15 -15.53
N VAL A 401 -9.68 -26.68 -14.74
CA VAL A 401 -10.38 -25.92 -13.69
C VAL A 401 -9.55 -25.98 -12.39
N LYS A 402 -9.31 -24.83 -11.76
CA LYS A 402 -8.78 -24.71 -10.40
C LYS A 402 -9.96 -24.82 -9.43
N GLN A 403 -9.89 -25.75 -8.48
CA GLN A 403 -10.92 -25.86 -7.44
C GLN A 403 -11.03 -24.53 -6.68
N GLY A 404 -12.21 -23.90 -6.72
CA GLY A 404 -12.50 -22.64 -6.01
C GLY A 404 -11.87 -21.36 -6.57
N ALA A 405 -11.11 -21.39 -7.68
CA ALA A 405 -10.36 -20.23 -8.17
C ALA A 405 -10.44 -19.98 -9.69
N GLY A 406 -11.38 -20.62 -10.40
CA GLY A 406 -11.61 -20.42 -11.84
C GLY A 406 -10.84 -21.42 -12.71
N THR A 407 -10.26 -20.97 -13.82
CA THR A 407 -9.48 -21.82 -14.75
C THR A 407 -7.98 -21.53 -14.66
N TYR A 408 -7.16 -22.42 -15.22
CA TYR A 408 -5.74 -22.14 -15.44
C TYR A 408 -5.49 -21.18 -16.64
N ASN A 409 -6.53 -20.84 -17.41
CA ASN A 409 -6.51 -19.90 -18.53
C ASN A 409 -6.46 -18.47 -18.02
N ASP A 410 -5.32 -18.10 -17.43
CA ASP A 410 -5.04 -16.76 -16.95
C ASP A 410 -4.05 -16.02 -17.88
N GLY A 411 -3.87 -14.73 -17.64
CA GLY A 411 -2.97 -13.89 -18.44
C GLY A 411 -1.53 -14.39 -18.47
N ASN A 412 -1.05 -15.09 -17.45
CA ASN A 412 0.30 -15.66 -17.44
C ASN A 412 0.40 -16.86 -18.38
N MET A 413 -0.60 -17.74 -18.39
CA MET A 413 -0.63 -18.84 -19.33
C MET A 413 -0.74 -18.36 -20.78
N ALA A 414 -1.60 -17.37 -21.05
CA ALA A 414 -1.70 -16.79 -22.39
C ALA A 414 -0.37 -16.17 -22.85
N ARG A 415 0.36 -15.47 -21.96
CA ARG A 415 1.71 -14.95 -22.26
C ARG A 415 2.69 -16.05 -22.67
N MET A 416 2.68 -17.20 -21.96
CA MET A 416 3.55 -18.33 -22.30
C MET A 416 3.13 -19.01 -23.61
N PHE A 417 1.82 -19.15 -23.85
CA PHE A 417 1.29 -19.78 -25.06
C PHE A 417 1.70 -19.06 -26.36
N PHE A 418 1.69 -17.72 -26.35
CA PHE A 418 2.04 -16.90 -27.52
C PHE A 418 3.55 -16.54 -27.60
N ASN A 419 4.36 -16.97 -26.63
CA ASN A 419 5.80 -16.68 -26.64
C ASN A 419 6.54 -17.39 -27.78
N ASP A 420 6.21 -18.67 -27.99
CA ASP A 420 6.86 -19.52 -28.99
C ASP A 420 5.83 -20.15 -29.97
N PRO A 421 5.38 -19.39 -31.00
CA PRO A 421 4.36 -19.84 -31.94
C PRO A 421 4.67 -21.19 -32.61
N LYS A 422 5.95 -21.51 -32.83
CA LYS A 422 6.41 -22.76 -33.45
C LYS A 422 6.06 -23.99 -32.61
N ILE A 423 6.35 -23.94 -31.31
CA ILE A 423 6.09 -25.06 -30.39
C ILE A 423 4.57 -25.20 -30.22
N THR A 424 3.88 -24.08 -30.01
CA THR A 424 2.43 -24.05 -29.87
C THR A 424 1.72 -24.59 -31.12
N ALA A 425 2.17 -24.23 -32.32
CA ALA A 425 1.63 -24.76 -33.58
C ALA A 425 1.83 -26.27 -33.71
N ARG A 426 3.02 -26.77 -33.35
CA ARG A 426 3.31 -28.21 -33.35
C ARG A 426 2.42 -28.99 -32.39
N ILE A 427 2.16 -28.47 -31.20
CA ILE A 427 1.33 -29.14 -30.19
C ILE A 427 -0.15 -29.10 -30.57
N THR A 428 -0.61 -27.96 -31.09
CA THR A 428 -2.04 -27.73 -31.38
C THR A 428 -2.45 -28.17 -32.79
N ASP A 429 -1.51 -28.48 -33.68
CA ASP A 429 -1.74 -28.65 -35.12
C ASP A 429 -2.44 -27.45 -35.79
N VAL A 430 -2.45 -26.28 -35.13
CA VAL A 430 -2.91 -25.01 -35.70
C VAL A 430 -1.75 -24.39 -36.48
N LYS A 431 -2.04 -23.73 -37.59
CA LYS A 431 -1.02 -23.11 -38.44
C LYS A 431 -0.21 -22.08 -37.66
N GLU A 432 1.11 -22.22 -37.73
CA GLU A 432 2.07 -21.30 -37.10
C GLU A 432 1.79 -19.85 -37.48
N GLU A 433 1.48 -19.59 -38.74
CA GLU A 433 1.18 -18.25 -39.26
C GLU A 433 0.05 -17.56 -38.49
N VAL A 434 -1.04 -18.27 -38.18
CA VAL A 434 -2.19 -17.71 -37.44
C VAL A 434 -1.78 -17.40 -36.00
N ILE A 435 -1.07 -18.33 -35.34
CA ILE A 435 -0.63 -18.14 -33.94
C ILE A 435 0.38 -16.99 -33.85
N ARG A 436 1.30 -16.88 -34.81
CA ARG A 436 2.30 -15.80 -34.87
C ARG A 436 1.63 -14.45 -35.08
N ARG A 437 0.68 -14.34 -36.02
CA ARG A 437 -0.08 -13.09 -36.25
C ARG A 437 -0.88 -12.67 -35.01
N PHE A 438 -1.53 -13.62 -34.34
CA PHE A 438 -2.19 -13.37 -33.06
C PHE A 438 -1.21 -12.88 -31.99
N ALA A 439 -0.03 -13.49 -31.89
CA ALA A 439 1.00 -13.04 -30.97
C ALA A 439 1.46 -11.60 -31.27
N VAL A 440 1.65 -11.25 -32.55
CA VAL A 440 2.04 -9.89 -32.99
C VAL A 440 0.98 -8.86 -32.62
N VAL A 441 -0.31 -9.14 -32.89
CA VAL A 441 -1.43 -8.26 -32.53
C VAL A 441 -1.50 -8.04 -31.01
N LEU A 442 -1.40 -9.11 -30.22
CA LEU A 442 -1.44 -9.03 -28.76
C LEU A 442 -0.21 -8.29 -28.19
N GLN A 443 0.98 -8.49 -28.77
CA GLN A 443 2.18 -7.75 -28.38
C GLN A 443 2.06 -6.27 -28.71
N ALA A 444 1.49 -5.89 -29.86
CA ALA A 444 1.27 -4.49 -30.22
C ALA A 444 0.38 -3.78 -29.19
N ILE A 445 -0.79 -4.36 -28.89
CA ILE A 445 -1.76 -3.81 -27.91
C ILE A 445 -1.16 -3.74 -26.48
N SER A 446 -0.22 -4.63 -26.16
CA SER A 446 0.44 -4.73 -24.84
C SER A 446 1.89 -4.22 -24.83
N SER A 447 2.24 -3.33 -25.75
CA SER A 447 3.61 -2.80 -25.87
C SER A 447 3.85 -1.50 -25.12
N GLY A 448 2.78 -0.82 -24.70
CA GLY A 448 2.84 0.49 -24.03
C GLY A 448 3.25 1.63 -24.94
N LYS A 449 3.41 1.36 -26.25
CA LYS A 449 3.84 2.33 -27.27
C LYS A 449 2.68 2.70 -28.18
N LEU A 450 2.80 3.85 -28.84
CA LEU A 450 1.85 4.29 -29.86
C LEU A 450 1.93 3.36 -31.09
N ILE A 451 0.76 3.01 -31.61
CA ILE A 451 0.59 2.10 -32.74
C ILE A 451 0.02 2.92 -33.89
N CYS A 452 0.55 2.74 -35.09
CA CYS A 452 0.00 3.38 -36.28
C CYS A 452 -1.34 2.68 -36.65
N PRO A 453 -2.49 3.38 -36.61
CA PRO A 453 -3.80 2.77 -36.82
C PRO A 453 -3.92 2.04 -38.16
N GLN A 454 -3.44 2.65 -39.25
CA GLN A 454 -3.56 2.13 -40.61
C GLN A 454 -2.72 0.86 -40.83
N LYS A 455 -1.48 0.85 -40.30
CA LYS A 455 -0.61 -0.34 -40.33
C LYS A 455 -1.20 -1.47 -39.50
N PHE A 456 -1.76 -1.16 -38.33
CA PHE A 456 -2.44 -2.15 -37.51
C PHE A 456 -3.69 -2.70 -38.19
N GLY A 457 -4.53 -1.83 -38.76
CA GLY A 457 -5.78 -2.20 -39.44
C GLY A 457 -5.56 -3.13 -40.62
N SER A 458 -4.60 -2.80 -41.49
CA SER A 458 -4.22 -3.66 -42.62
C SER A 458 -3.70 -5.04 -42.16
N PHE A 459 -2.81 -5.08 -41.17
CA PHE A 459 -2.29 -6.34 -40.61
C PHE A 459 -3.38 -7.19 -39.93
N ALA A 460 -4.27 -6.53 -39.18
CA ALA A 460 -5.38 -7.15 -38.49
C ALA A 460 -6.42 -7.72 -39.48
N ARG A 461 -6.69 -6.98 -40.56
CA ARG A 461 -7.59 -7.42 -41.63
C ARG A 461 -7.05 -8.64 -42.36
N GLU A 462 -5.79 -8.62 -42.77
CA GLU A 462 -5.14 -9.76 -43.41
C GLU A 462 -5.16 -10.99 -42.48
N THR A 463 -4.95 -10.77 -41.18
CA THR A 463 -5.03 -11.83 -40.17
C THR A 463 -6.44 -12.44 -40.10
N ALA A 464 -7.50 -11.63 -40.18
CA ALA A 464 -8.88 -12.12 -40.23
C ALA A 464 -9.15 -12.96 -41.49
N GLU A 465 -8.63 -12.54 -42.65
CA GLU A 465 -8.78 -13.26 -43.91
C GLU A 465 -8.09 -14.62 -43.88
N ILE A 466 -6.87 -14.70 -43.34
CA ILE A 466 -6.12 -15.95 -43.18
C ILE A 466 -6.83 -16.89 -42.21
N TYR A 467 -7.38 -16.35 -41.12
CA TYR A 467 -8.17 -17.14 -40.19
C TYR A 467 -9.40 -17.73 -40.87
N VAL A 468 -10.20 -16.93 -41.58
CA VAL A 468 -11.41 -17.42 -42.29
C VAL A 468 -11.05 -18.45 -43.36
N LYS A 469 -9.93 -18.25 -44.08
CA LYS A 469 -9.42 -19.18 -45.09
C LYS A 469 -9.10 -20.57 -44.52
N HIS A 470 -8.56 -20.66 -43.31
CA HIS A 470 -8.12 -21.94 -42.71
C HIS A 470 -9.12 -22.54 -41.73
N TYR A 471 -9.85 -21.68 -41.01
CA TYR A 471 -10.70 -22.04 -39.89
C TYR A 471 -12.09 -21.42 -39.99
N GLY A 472 -12.58 -21.11 -41.21
CA GLY A 472 -13.91 -20.51 -41.43
C GLY A 472 -15.09 -21.34 -40.89
N TRP A 473 -14.87 -22.63 -40.63
CA TRP A 473 -15.83 -23.54 -39.98
C TRP A 473 -15.94 -23.33 -38.44
N TYR A 474 -15.02 -22.57 -37.84
CA TYR A 474 -15.03 -22.19 -36.44
C TYR A 474 -15.22 -20.67 -36.30
N HIS A 475 -16.32 -20.24 -35.71
CA HIS A 475 -16.61 -18.81 -35.52
C HIS A 475 -15.58 -18.16 -34.60
N MET A 476 -15.04 -17.00 -35.01
CA MET A 476 -14.15 -16.22 -34.15
C MET A 476 -14.85 -15.82 -32.85
N PRO A 477 -14.16 -15.82 -31.70
CA PRO A 477 -14.68 -15.20 -30.48
C PRO A 477 -14.96 -13.69 -30.69
N PRO A 478 -15.95 -13.11 -30.00
CA PRO A 478 -16.34 -11.70 -30.18
C PRO A 478 -15.17 -10.73 -29.94
N THR A 479 -14.33 -11.00 -28.94
CA THR A 479 -13.16 -10.16 -28.66
C THR A 479 -12.10 -10.27 -29.76
N VAL A 480 -11.90 -11.45 -30.34
CA VAL A 480 -10.98 -11.64 -31.48
C VAL A 480 -11.49 -10.86 -32.69
N GLN A 481 -12.77 -11.00 -33.02
CA GLN A 481 -13.39 -10.25 -34.12
C GLN A 481 -13.30 -8.73 -33.88
N LYS A 482 -13.59 -8.27 -32.65
CA LYS A 482 -13.50 -6.84 -32.30
C LYS A 482 -12.09 -6.30 -32.53
N VAL A 483 -11.07 -7.00 -32.05
CA VAL A 483 -9.68 -6.58 -32.23
C VAL A 483 -9.27 -6.59 -33.71
N LEU A 484 -9.65 -7.62 -34.46
CA LEU A 484 -9.22 -7.76 -35.85
C LEU A 484 -9.94 -6.83 -36.83
N ILE A 485 -11.21 -6.51 -36.56
CA ILE A 485 -12.06 -5.73 -37.48
C ILE A 485 -12.21 -4.28 -37.02
N HIS A 486 -12.42 -4.06 -35.73
CA HIS A 486 -12.66 -2.71 -35.18
C HIS A 486 -11.42 -2.12 -34.49
N GLY A 487 -10.32 -2.88 -34.40
CA GLY A 487 -9.12 -2.47 -33.66
C GLY A 487 -8.48 -1.19 -34.19
N GLU A 488 -8.49 -0.95 -35.49
CA GLU A 488 -7.99 0.30 -36.09
C GLU A 488 -8.73 1.53 -35.54
N ARG A 489 -10.07 1.55 -35.66
CA ARG A 489 -10.91 2.65 -35.17
C ARG A 489 -10.85 2.81 -33.66
N ILE A 490 -10.71 1.70 -32.93
CA ILE A 490 -10.51 1.75 -31.48
C ILE A 490 -9.18 2.43 -31.17
N ILE A 491 -8.06 2.04 -31.80
CA ILE A 491 -6.74 2.68 -31.58
C ILE A 491 -6.81 4.17 -31.91
N GLU A 492 -7.47 4.54 -33.00
CA GLU A 492 -7.67 5.92 -33.43
C GLU A 492 -8.45 6.78 -32.42
N SER A 493 -9.38 6.17 -31.66
CA SER A 493 -10.18 6.89 -30.65
C SER A 493 -9.44 7.22 -29.34
N PHE A 494 -8.23 6.67 -29.11
CA PHE A 494 -7.48 6.92 -27.88
C PHE A 494 -6.24 7.78 -28.13
N ILE A 495 -6.05 8.78 -27.27
CA ILE A 495 -4.89 9.67 -27.28
C ILE A 495 -3.62 8.94 -26.82
N LEU A 496 -3.77 7.92 -25.97
CA LEU A 496 -2.66 7.18 -25.34
C LEU A 496 -2.63 5.73 -25.79
N PRO A 497 -1.47 5.05 -25.68
CA PRO A 497 -1.37 3.62 -25.92
C PRO A 497 -2.42 2.83 -25.12
N ILE A 498 -3.09 1.88 -25.78
CA ILE A 498 -4.20 1.10 -25.20
C ILE A 498 -3.81 0.43 -23.88
N GLU A 499 -2.57 -0.04 -23.72
CA GLU A 499 -2.11 -0.67 -22.48
C GLU A 499 -2.24 0.25 -21.25
N LYS A 500 -2.13 1.58 -21.44
CA LYS A 500 -2.30 2.54 -20.35
C LYS A 500 -3.72 2.60 -19.80
N PHE A 501 -4.71 2.12 -20.56
CA PHE A 501 -6.13 2.05 -20.19
C PHE A 501 -6.57 0.65 -19.70
N SER A 502 -5.61 -0.23 -19.36
CA SER A 502 -5.91 -1.62 -18.98
C SER A 502 -6.56 -1.78 -17.60
N GLU A 503 -7.51 -2.72 -17.46
CA GLU A 503 -8.05 -3.11 -16.15
C GLU A 503 -7.14 -3.99 -15.27
N GLU A 504 -5.92 -4.34 -15.72
CA GLU A 504 -4.99 -5.21 -14.95
C GLU A 504 -4.76 -4.69 -13.52
N ALA A 505 -4.71 -3.37 -13.33
CA ALA A 505 -4.54 -2.73 -12.02
C ALA A 505 -5.70 -3.04 -11.06
N GLN A 506 -6.94 -2.96 -11.55
CA GLN A 506 -8.15 -3.20 -10.75
C GLN A 506 -8.29 -4.70 -10.39
N GLU A 507 -8.01 -5.60 -11.34
CA GLU A 507 -8.00 -7.03 -11.05
C GLU A 507 -6.95 -7.41 -9.99
N ALA A 508 -5.75 -6.83 -10.09
CA ALA A 508 -4.70 -7.05 -9.10
C ALA A 508 -5.07 -6.43 -7.73
N LEU A 509 -5.82 -5.31 -7.71
CA LEU A 509 -6.28 -4.68 -6.47
C LEU A 509 -7.21 -5.59 -5.66
N ASN A 510 -7.99 -6.47 -6.30
CA ASN A 510 -8.82 -7.47 -5.59
C ASN A 510 -7.99 -8.39 -4.68
N LYS A 511 -6.75 -8.73 -5.08
CA LYS A 511 -5.83 -9.52 -4.24
C LYS A 511 -5.38 -8.72 -3.03
N VAL A 512 -5.06 -7.44 -3.23
CA VAL A 512 -4.68 -6.51 -2.16
C VAL A 512 -5.83 -6.30 -1.18
N PHE A 513 -7.06 -6.15 -1.67
CA PHE A 513 -8.25 -6.04 -0.84
C PHE A 513 -8.37 -7.23 0.12
N ARG A 514 -8.29 -8.46 -0.40
CA ARG A 514 -8.36 -9.69 0.42
C ARG A 514 -7.25 -9.74 1.46
N HIS A 515 -6.02 -9.41 1.06
CA HIS A 515 -4.89 -9.35 1.98
C HIS A 515 -5.07 -8.29 3.09
N CYS A 516 -5.53 -7.08 2.74
CA CYS A 516 -5.82 -6.04 3.71
C CYS A 516 -6.93 -6.46 4.68
N ARG A 517 -7.99 -7.10 4.18
CA ARG A 517 -9.08 -7.62 5.00
C ARG A 517 -8.61 -8.69 5.99
N GLU A 518 -7.70 -9.56 5.57
CA GLU A 518 -7.20 -10.65 6.40
C GLU A 518 -6.17 -10.20 7.45
N PHE A 519 -5.22 -9.34 7.08
CA PHE A 519 -4.04 -9.04 7.89
C PHE A 519 -3.96 -7.60 8.43
N ARG A 520 -4.69 -6.65 7.83
CA ARG A 520 -4.52 -5.21 8.14
C ARG A 520 -5.74 -4.55 8.78
N GLY A 521 -6.93 -5.13 8.65
CA GLY A 521 -8.16 -4.63 9.25
C GLY A 521 -8.36 -5.02 10.71
N ARG A 522 -8.94 -4.11 11.51
CA ARG A 522 -9.42 -4.39 12.87
C ARG A 522 -10.62 -5.33 12.84
N LYS A 523 -10.45 -6.56 13.34
CA LYS A 523 -11.48 -7.63 13.34
C LYS A 523 -12.48 -7.55 14.51
N MET A 524 -12.82 -6.34 14.93
CA MET A 524 -13.74 -6.09 16.05
C MET A 524 -15.15 -5.74 15.57
N LEU A 525 -15.24 -4.92 14.52
CA LEU A 525 -16.50 -4.51 13.91
C LEU A 525 -16.33 -4.45 12.39
N ARG A 526 -17.38 -4.79 11.65
CA ARG A 526 -17.39 -4.72 10.17
C ARG A 526 -17.08 -3.32 9.68
N GLN A 527 -17.72 -2.31 10.26
CA GLN A 527 -17.49 -0.91 9.89
C GLN A 527 -16.01 -0.52 10.06
N SER A 528 -15.38 -0.88 11.18
CA SER A 528 -13.95 -0.63 11.41
C SER A 528 -13.05 -1.41 10.45
N THR A 529 -13.42 -2.64 10.09
CA THR A 529 -12.68 -3.40 9.06
C THR A 529 -12.77 -2.70 7.70
N ASN A 530 -13.96 -2.24 7.31
CA ASN A 530 -14.19 -1.56 6.05
C ASN A 530 -13.42 -0.23 5.98
N GLU A 531 -13.46 0.55 7.07
CA GLU A 531 -12.68 1.78 7.23
C GLU A 531 -11.19 1.51 7.05
N ASP A 532 -10.66 0.49 7.74
CA ASP A 532 -9.24 0.14 7.64
C ASP A 532 -8.87 -0.35 6.23
N ILE A 533 -9.73 -1.12 5.56
CA ILE A 533 -9.48 -1.56 4.18
C ILE A 533 -9.39 -0.35 3.26
N LEU A 534 -10.38 0.54 3.30
CA LEU A 534 -10.41 1.74 2.46
C LEU A 534 -9.17 2.60 2.69
N ASN A 535 -8.83 2.88 3.95
CA ASN A 535 -7.67 3.67 4.33
C ASN A 535 -6.35 3.04 3.87
N ASN A 536 -6.21 1.71 3.98
CA ASN A 536 -5.02 1.02 3.49
C ASN A 536 -4.90 1.07 1.96
N LEU A 537 -6.02 0.93 1.24
CA LEU A 537 -6.02 1.05 -0.22
C LEU A 537 -5.67 2.48 -0.64
N LEU A 538 -6.28 3.50 -0.05
CA LEU A 538 -6.00 4.92 -0.33
C LEU A 538 -4.52 5.27 -0.14
N VAL A 539 -3.93 4.90 1.01
CA VAL A 539 -2.50 5.12 1.28
C VAL A 539 -1.63 4.31 0.33
N SER A 540 -2.07 3.12 -0.07
CA SER A 540 -1.31 2.30 -1.00
C SER A 540 -1.33 2.87 -2.43
N SER A 541 -2.43 3.51 -2.83
CA SER A 541 -2.66 4.10 -4.14
C SER A 541 -2.29 5.60 -4.21
N ASP A 542 -1.67 6.14 -3.16
CA ASP A 542 -1.34 7.56 -3.10
C ASP A 542 -0.19 7.90 -4.07
N PRO A 543 -0.34 8.85 -5.01
CA PRO A 543 0.70 9.14 -5.99
C PRO A 543 2.03 9.60 -5.38
N ARG A 544 1.98 10.41 -4.31
CA ARG A 544 3.18 10.90 -3.62
C ARG A 544 3.90 9.77 -2.89
N ILE A 545 3.17 8.97 -2.12
CA ILE A 545 3.75 7.82 -1.41
C ILE A 545 4.26 6.76 -2.40
N SER A 546 3.53 6.53 -3.49
CA SER A 546 3.88 5.53 -4.50
C SER A 546 5.14 5.86 -5.27
N THR A 547 5.42 7.14 -5.49
CA THR A 547 6.66 7.62 -6.10
C THR A 547 7.87 7.38 -5.20
N LEU A 548 7.69 7.44 -3.87
CA LEU A 548 8.75 7.20 -2.88
C LEU A 548 9.01 5.71 -2.58
N ARG A 549 8.23 4.80 -3.18
CA ARG A 549 8.36 3.37 -2.89
C ARG A 549 9.69 2.83 -3.42
N PRO A 550 10.40 2.00 -2.64
CA PRO A 550 11.60 1.35 -3.13
C PRO A 550 11.27 0.42 -4.30
N HIS A 551 12.01 0.54 -5.38
CA HIS A 551 11.89 -0.34 -6.54
C HIS A 551 12.92 -1.47 -6.44
N CYS A 552 12.45 -2.71 -6.62
CA CYS A 552 13.35 -3.84 -6.79
C CYS A 552 13.85 -3.86 -8.23
N SER A 553 15.11 -3.47 -8.45
CA SER A 553 15.75 -3.44 -9.77
C SER A 553 15.84 -4.81 -10.46
N PHE A 554 15.64 -5.91 -9.72
CA PHE A 554 15.62 -7.27 -10.26
C PHE A 554 14.52 -7.50 -11.30
N GLN A 555 13.46 -6.68 -11.29
CA GLN A 555 12.37 -6.77 -12.28
C GLN A 555 12.64 -6.04 -13.60
N ASN A 556 13.70 -5.22 -13.68
CA ASN A 556 14.06 -4.46 -14.89
C ASN A 556 14.79 -5.32 -15.95
N SER A 557 15.03 -6.62 -15.71
CA SER A 557 16.01 -7.41 -16.49
C SER A 557 15.46 -8.21 -17.68
N MET A 558 14.24 -7.96 -18.17
CA MET A 558 13.83 -8.52 -19.47
C MET A 558 13.03 -7.50 -20.26
N ALA A 559 13.74 -6.64 -20.99
CA ALA A 559 13.16 -6.06 -22.19
C ALA A 559 12.63 -7.23 -23.04
N LYS A 560 11.31 -7.37 -23.13
CA LYS A 560 10.69 -8.47 -23.85
C LYS A 560 11.10 -8.36 -25.31
N LYS A 561 11.57 -9.46 -25.87
CA LYS A 561 11.90 -9.54 -27.29
C LYS A 561 10.60 -9.43 -28.08
N LEU A 562 10.36 -8.26 -28.67
CA LEU A 562 9.24 -8.05 -29.59
C LEU A 562 9.52 -8.77 -30.91
N PHE A 563 8.45 -9.22 -31.56
CA PHE A 563 8.57 -9.67 -32.94
C PHE A 563 8.92 -8.48 -33.86
N PRO A 564 9.73 -8.69 -34.92
CA PRO A 564 10.01 -7.64 -35.91
C PRO A 564 8.74 -7.02 -36.49
N GLU A 565 7.72 -7.85 -36.75
CA GLU A 565 6.43 -7.41 -37.25
C GLU A 565 5.72 -6.49 -36.26
N THR A 566 5.85 -6.73 -34.94
CA THR A 566 5.30 -5.84 -33.92
C THR A 566 5.97 -4.47 -33.94
N GLN A 567 7.29 -4.41 -34.16
CA GLN A 567 8.02 -3.15 -34.26
C GLN A 567 7.58 -2.34 -35.49
N MET A 568 7.25 -3.01 -36.60
CA MET A 568 6.75 -2.34 -37.81
C MET A 568 5.37 -1.69 -37.62
N LEU A 569 4.55 -2.20 -36.69
CA LEU A 569 3.23 -1.64 -36.35
C LEU A 569 3.31 -0.41 -35.44
N GLN A 570 4.42 -0.25 -34.71
CA GLN A 570 4.61 0.90 -33.84
C GLN A 570 4.88 2.16 -34.65
N CYS A 571 4.45 3.32 -34.13
CA CYS A 571 4.89 4.59 -34.67
C CYS A 571 6.41 4.71 -34.51
N LEU A 572 7.10 5.15 -35.56
CA LEU A 572 8.52 5.47 -35.48
C LEU A 572 8.65 6.78 -34.70
N VAL A 573 8.78 6.68 -33.39
CA VAL A 573 9.22 7.82 -32.59
C VAL A 573 10.73 7.86 -32.72
N THR A 574 11.28 8.85 -33.43
CA THR A 574 12.71 9.14 -33.39
C THR A 574 13.05 9.59 -31.96
N ASP A 575 14.12 9.05 -31.40
CA ASP A 575 14.54 9.31 -30.01
C ASP A 575 14.89 10.80 -29.73
N ASP A 576 14.85 11.67 -30.74
CA ASP A 576 14.99 13.14 -30.62
C ASP A 576 13.70 13.83 -30.09
N VAL A 577 12.62 13.09 -29.86
CA VAL A 577 11.27 13.62 -29.51
C VAL A 577 10.91 13.43 -28.03
N LEU A 578 11.80 12.86 -27.21
CA LEU A 578 11.57 12.77 -25.75
C LEU A 578 11.65 14.13 -25.03
N ASP A 579 12.07 15.19 -25.73
CA ASP A 579 12.01 16.58 -25.25
C ASP A 579 10.96 17.45 -25.97
N ASN A 580 10.25 16.96 -26.99
CA ASN A 580 9.20 17.72 -27.70
C ASN A 580 8.18 16.79 -28.42
N GLU A 581 7.22 16.19 -27.70
CA GLU A 581 6.03 15.57 -28.32
C GLU A 581 5.10 16.65 -28.91
N GLN A 582 5.46 17.29 -30.04
CA GLN A 582 4.65 18.36 -30.67
C GLN A 582 4.15 18.10 -32.10
N ASP A 583 4.63 17.12 -32.87
CA ASP A 583 4.34 17.10 -34.33
C ASP A 583 3.48 15.94 -34.88
N TYR A 584 2.63 15.29 -34.07
CA TYR A 584 1.78 14.19 -34.59
C TYR A 584 0.39 14.59 -35.12
N LEU A 585 0.10 15.89 -35.27
CA LEU A 585 -1.24 16.37 -35.68
C LEU A 585 -1.29 17.12 -37.03
N LEU A 586 -0.18 17.22 -37.78
CA LEU A 586 -0.15 17.97 -39.05
C LEU A 586 0.15 17.14 -40.31
N ASP A 587 0.77 15.96 -40.22
CA ASP A 587 1.25 15.25 -41.43
C ASP A 587 0.28 14.19 -42.01
N CYS A 588 -0.94 14.04 -41.46
CA CYS A 588 -1.92 13.06 -41.98
C CYS A 588 -3.07 13.68 -42.79
N VAL A 589 -3.03 14.99 -43.07
CA VAL A 589 -4.12 15.71 -43.78
C VAL A 589 -3.74 16.18 -45.19
N GLU A 590 -2.47 16.14 -45.61
CA GLU A 590 -2.05 16.70 -46.91
C GLU A 590 -1.93 15.72 -48.09
N GLU A 591 -2.31 14.44 -47.95
CA GLU A 591 -2.47 13.54 -49.11
C GLU A 591 -3.94 13.18 -49.35
N SER A 592 -4.76 14.21 -49.51
CA SER A 592 -6.03 14.11 -50.26
C SER A 592 -6.41 15.46 -50.89
N CYS A 593 -5.65 15.82 -51.93
CA CYS A 593 -6.10 16.63 -53.06
C CYS A 593 -5.84 15.87 -54.36
#